data_AF-A0A482WBV0-F1
#
_entry.id   AF-A0A482WBV0-F1
#
_cell.length_a   1.000
_cell.length_b   1.000
_cell.length_c   1.000
_cell.angle_alpha   90.00
_cell.angle_beta   90.00
_cell.angle_gamma   90.00
#
_symmetry.space_group_name_H-M   'P 1'
#
loop_
_entity.id
_entity.type
_entity.pdbx_description
1 polymer ?
#
loop_
_entity_poly.entity_id
_entity_poly.type
_entity_poly.pdbx_seq_one_letter_code
_entity_poly.pdbx_strand_id
1 'polypeptide(L)'
;MRVISKIVSIYSNNVVKVDRIQFRNFAKALNQEYVTVLNQETLTGRILLYLNTDNEKFRNPSKNTLETLNTLRQNVNNLHRLNTHEIIHFSNSLINQNIPRHELLSILRELDAECHLRLHELGSADILKLLNAYMSIISNRITEFKFYKHSIKVLFDSLCSLDKTDLLQLIFYVGLKKKNSESQTMLRECLKAIDGDFINNLTTEELCIICNSTFKTSTKITNKILLNKVRTYINDNLFILKDSALFITLVKTLRHNRYQNDDVLSTISCATIFNKTIDSYSFSAICHIMALYADYFYYDEKLFRIFIKKCLKQLGESNFVSKDTYLTEQLRGKDIKRFLWVLSMFSEFKLVDTTDIKNVIVPKLIERIKGKEFENDNDSLVDIALYLWIINYRPYELVPYILNKQDAQLLDPDLLKKLPIKPTYIPNTVFSEYQLRKRPLIQQLLNTLNILMPKLNLNRFELTQEIPHLNIVGITGYRNKSEKAVYIEVLDDYTRIKNVEEDVPVGLMALKLRLLDRSEEGFLT
;
A
#
# COMPACT_ATOMS: atom_id res chain seq x y z
N MET A 1 61.61 26.78 33.20
CA MET A 1 60.28 27.16 33.76
C MET A 1 59.25 27.15 32.63
N ARG A 2 58.04 26.63 32.90
CA ARG A 2 56.89 26.38 31.99
C ARG A 2 56.77 24.98 31.38
N VAL A 3 56.78 24.01 32.29
CA VAL A 3 55.80 22.91 32.35
C VAL A 3 54.49 23.49 32.94
N ILE A 4 53.33 22.90 32.65
CA ILE A 4 51.97 23.17 33.21
C ILE A 4 51.12 24.25 32.48
N SER A 5 50.53 23.89 31.34
CA SER A 5 49.08 24.13 31.05
C SER A 5 48.55 23.21 29.92
N LYS A 6 48.91 21.94 30.06
CA LYS A 6 48.15 20.77 29.61
C LYS A 6 46.63 20.97 29.85
N ILE A 7 45.82 20.39 28.95
CA ILE A 7 44.68 19.51 29.29
C ILE A 7 43.25 20.07 29.43
N VAL A 8 42.96 21.38 29.38
CA VAL A 8 41.55 21.82 29.60
C VAL A 8 40.69 22.08 28.34
N SER A 9 41.25 22.27 27.14
CA SER A 9 40.41 22.64 25.97
C SER A 9 39.81 21.46 25.18
N ILE A 10 39.93 20.22 25.67
CA ILE A 10 39.41 19.00 25.02
C ILE A 10 37.98 18.63 25.49
N TYR A 11 37.38 19.36 26.45
CA TYR A 11 36.13 18.91 27.10
C TYR A 11 34.91 19.84 27.09
N SER A 12 34.85 20.88 26.25
CA SER A 12 33.78 21.88 26.41
C SER A 12 33.00 22.30 25.15
N ASN A 13 32.82 21.43 24.13
CA ASN A 13 31.93 21.77 23.00
C ASN A 13 31.18 20.60 22.31
N ASN A 14 30.86 19.51 23.03
CA ASN A 14 29.92 18.49 22.55
C ASN A 14 28.48 18.72 23.06
N VAL A 15 27.94 19.91 22.79
CA VAL A 15 26.48 20.06 22.74
C VAL A 15 26.07 19.58 21.35
N VAL A 16 25.44 18.39 21.34
CA VAL A 16 24.85 17.73 20.17
C VAL A 16 24.18 18.77 19.28
N LYS A 17 24.77 19.05 18.10
CA LYS A 17 24.09 19.76 17.02
C LYS A 17 22.89 18.91 16.59
N VAL A 18 21.74 19.15 17.21
CA VAL A 18 20.46 18.67 16.74
C VAL A 18 20.30 19.20 15.31
N ASP A 19 20.20 18.28 14.38
CA ASP A 19 20.11 18.57 12.95
C ASP A 19 18.89 19.48 12.70
N ARG A 20 19.14 20.72 12.25
CA ARG A 20 18.09 21.75 12.05
C ARG A 20 17.00 21.29 11.07
N ILE A 21 17.29 20.27 10.25
CA ILE A 21 16.33 19.62 9.35
C ILE A 21 15.29 18.78 10.13
N GLN A 22 15.70 18.10 11.20
CA GLN A 22 14.76 17.41 12.10
C GLN A 22 13.85 18.39 12.82
N PHE A 23 14.37 19.56 13.22
CA PHE A 23 13.57 20.60 13.89
C PHE A 23 12.51 21.23 12.98
N ARG A 24 12.79 21.38 11.68
CA ARG A 24 11.85 21.96 10.70
C ARG A 24 10.72 20.99 10.31
N ASN A 25 11.01 19.70 10.27
CA ASN A 25 9.99 18.65 10.15
C ASN A 25 9.20 18.48 11.46
N PHE A 26 9.85 18.67 12.61
CA PHE A 26 9.19 18.75 13.91
C PHE A 26 8.19 19.92 13.96
N ALA A 27 8.57 21.12 13.50
CA ALA A 27 7.76 22.32 13.66
C ALA A 27 6.56 22.42 12.72
N LYS A 28 6.64 21.88 11.49
CA LYS A 28 5.47 21.83 10.59
C LYS A 28 4.42 20.80 11.04
N ALA A 29 4.83 19.78 11.80
CA ALA A 29 3.94 18.79 12.41
C ALA A 29 3.27 19.26 13.72
N LEU A 30 3.67 20.42 14.28
CA LEU A 30 3.24 20.88 15.61
C LEU A 30 1.81 21.41 15.69
N ASN A 31 1.15 21.71 14.57
CA ASN A 31 -0.12 22.45 14.61
C ASN A 31 -1.40 21.63 14.42
N GLN A 32 -1.39 20.38 13.91
CA GLN A 32 -2.66 19.71 13.53
C GLN A 32 -2.76 18.18 13.67
N GLU A 33 -1.74 17.43 14.09
CA GLU A 33 -1.89 15.97 14.19
C GLU A 33 -2.41 15.52 15.57
N TYR A 34 -3.66 15.03 15.56
CA TYR A 34 -4.37 14.38 16.66
C TYR A 34 -3.66 13.10 17.11
N VAL A 35 -3.59 12.87 18.42
CA VAL A 35 -3.37 11.53 18.97
C VAL A 35 -4.53 10.67 18.47
N THR A 36 -4.27 9.75 17.55
CA THR A 36 -5.32 8.84 17.08
C THR A 36 -5.62 7.89 18.23
N VAL A 37 -6.82 8.02 18.81
CA VAL A 37 -7.27 7.11 19.87
C VAL A 37 -7.29 5.70 19.27
N LEU A 38 -6.41 4.84 19.77
CA LEU A 38 -6.40 3.43 19.40
C LEU A 38 -7.57 2.75 20.11
N ASN A 39 -8.71 2.69 19.42
CA ASN A 39 -9.91 2.03 19.90
C ASN A 39 -10.26 0.84 19.01
N GLN A 40 -11.33 0.12 19.38
CA GLN A 40 -11.88 -0.98 18.59
C GLN A 40 -12.49 -0.54 17.25
N GLU A 41 -12.44 0.74 16.86
CA GLU A 41 -12.95 1.18 15.57
C GLU A 41 -11.87 1.14 14.48
N THR A 42 -10.59 1.10 14.88
CA THR A 42 -9.46 1.00 13.94
C THR A 42 -8.84 -0.38 13.96
N LEU A 43 -8.35 -0.86 12.80
CA LEU A 43 -7.65 -2.14 12.71
C LEU A 43 -6.41 -2.19 13.62
N THR A 44 -5.60 -1.14 13.63
CA THR A 44 -4.40 -1.06 14.48
C THR A 44 -4.78 -1.08 15.96
N GLY A 45 -5.85 -0.38 16.35
CA GLY A 45 -6.35 -0.38 17.73
C GLY A 45 -6.87 -1.76 18.15
N ARG A 46 -7.67 -2.43 17.31
CA ARG A 46 -8.11 -3.82 17.57
C ARG A 46 -6.96 -4.78 17.72
N ILE A 47 -5.99 -4.73 16.80
CA ILE A 47 -4.79 -5.58 16.86
C ILE A 47 -4.02 -5.30 18.15
N LEU A 48 -3.83 -4.03 18.51
CA LEU A 48 -3.14 -3.70 19.76
C LEU A 48 -3.90 -4.21 20.98
N LEU A 49 -5.23 -4.04 21.02
CA LEU A 49 -6.07 -4.55 22.11
C LEU A 49 -5.99 -6.08 22.21
N TYR A 50 -5.99 -6.79 21.08
CA TYR A 50 -5.78 -8.23 21.02
C TYR A 50 -4.42 -8.64 21.57
N LEU A 51 -3.35 -7.94 21.19
CA LEU A 51 -2.00 -8.19 21.73
C LEU A 51 -1.85 -7.81 23.22
N ASN A 52 -2.81 -7.07 23.77
CA ASN A 52 -2.76 -6.49 25.11
C ASN A 52 -3.64 -7.21 26.14
N THR A 53 -4.34 -8.30 25.78
CA THR A 53 -5.25 -9.01 26.69
C THR A 53 -4.57 -9.53 27.97
N ASP A 54 -3.25 -9.73 27.96
CA ASP A 54 -2.48 -10.13 29.15
C ASP A 54 -2.08 -8.95 30.06
N ASN A 55 -2.10 -7.71 29.55
CA ASN A 55 -1.65 -6.53 30.30
C ASN A 55 -2.76 -5.86 31.14
N GLU A 56 -4.01 -6.33 31.08
CA GLU A 56 -5.12 -5.75 31.85
C GLU A 56 -4.88 -5.78 33.37
N LYS A 57 -4.03 -6.70 33.86
CA LYS A 57 -3.61 -6.77 35.26
C LYS A 57 -2.87 -5.52 35.77
N PHE A 58 -2.32 -4.68 34.88
CA PHE A 58 -1.53 -3.50 35.24
C PHE A 58 -2.30 -2.17 35.17
N ARG A 59 -3.62 -2.20 34.90
CA ARG A 59 -4.41 -0.96 34.70
C ARG A 59 -4.89 -0.28 35.99
N ASN A 60 -4.84 -0.94 37.14
CA ASN A 60 -5.27 -0.36 38.43
C ASN A 60 -4.06 -0.11 39.34
N PRO A 61 -3.57 1.15 39.44
CA PRO A 61 -2.51 1.49 40.38
C PRO A 61 -2.99 1.30 41.81
N SER A 62 -2.15 0.71 42.67
CA SER A 62 -2.37 0.83 44.11
C SER A 62 -2.19 2.29 44.56
N LYS A 63 -2.80 2.68 45.67
CA LYS A 63 -2.78 4.05 46.19
C LYS A 63 -1.35 4.59 46.43
N ASN A 64 -0.43 3.73 46.90
CA ASN A 64 0.98 4.07 47.09
C ASN A 64 1.71 4.29 45.75
N THR A 65 1.36 3.53 44.71
CA THR A 65 1.95 3.68 43.39
C THR A 65 1.60 5.04 42.79
N LEU A 66 0.38 5.53 43.01
CA LEU A 66 -0.07 6.83 42.51
C LEU A 66 0.75 8.02 43.07
N GLU A 67 1.10 7.97 44.36
CA GLU A 67 1.94 8.98 44.99
C GLU A 67 3.36 8.98 44.42
N THR A 68 3.97 7.80 44.25
CA THR A 68 5.29 7.66 43.62
C THR A 68 5.29 8.15 42.16
N LEU A 69 4.24 7.85 41.40
CA LEU A 69 4.07 8.31 40.01
C LEU A 69 3.96 9.83 39.91
N ASN A 70 3.24 10.47 40.86
CA ASN A 70 3.13 11.93 40.92
C ASN A 70 4.47 12.61 41.25
N THR A 71 5.28 12.01 42.14
CA THR A 71 6.64 12.50 42.43
C THR A 71 7.60 12.29 41.25
N LEU A 72 7.48 11.18 40.52
CA LEU A 72 8.28 10.89 39.32
C LEU A 72 7.92 11.80 38.15
N ARG A 73 6.65 12.17 38.01
CA ARG A 73 6.21 13.17 37.02
C ARG A 73 6.90 14.52 37.25
N GLN A 74 7.10 14.91 38.51
CA GLN A 74 7.80 16.15 38.88
C GLN A 74 9.32 16.04 38.74
N ASN A 75 9.89 14.82 38.71
CA ASN A 75 11.34 14.57 38.63
C ASN A 75 11.66 13.39 37.70
N VAL A 76 11.40 13.57 36.40
CA VAL A 76 11.66 12.57 35.34
C VAL A 76 13.12 12.10 35.32
N ASN A 77 14.05 12.90 35.85
CA ASN A 77 15.47 12.54 35.98
C ASN A 77 15.73 11.32 36.89
N ASN A 78 14.74 10.87 37.67
CA ASN A 78 14.87 9.72 38.57
C ASN A 78 14.46 8.37 37.96
N LEU A 79 14.17 8.30 36.66
CA LEU A 79 13.82 7.04 35.99
C LEU A 79 14.89 5.94 36.18
N HIS A 80 16.17 6.32 36.25
CA HIS A 80 17.30 5.41 36.52
C HIS A 80 17.19 4.62 37.85
N ARG A 81 16.37 5.07 38.80
CA ARG A 81 16.17 4.40 40.10
C ARG A 81 15.07 3.35 40.09
N LEU A 82 14.21 3.39 39.09
CA LEU A 82 13.09 2.45 38.96
C LEU A 82 13.59 1.11 38.44
N ASN A 83 12.96 0.01 38.82
CA ASN A 83 13.14 -1.29 38.17
C ASN A 83 12.26 -1.39 36.89
N THR A 84 12.46 -2.42 36.07
CA THR A 84 11.74 -2.62 34.80
C THR A 84 10.22 -2.65 34.98
N HIS A 85 9.72 -3.31 36.02
CA HIS A 85 8.28 -3.37 36.30
C HIS A 85 7.70 -2.00 36.65
N GLU A 86 8.44 -1.20 37.43
CA GLU A 86 8.07 0.17 37.76
C GLU A 86 8.07 1.08 36.53
N ILE A 87 9.02 0.92 35.60
CA ILE A 87 9.04 1.66 34.33
C ILE A 87 7.85 1.28 33.45
N ILE A 88 7.52 -0.01 33.34
CA ILE A 88 6.33 -0.47 32.59
C ILE A 88 5.06 0.12 33.21
N HIS A 89 4.94 0.06 34.54
CA HIS A 89 3.80 0.61 35.26
C HIS A 89 3.70 2.13 35.09
N PHE A 90 4.81 2.87 35.22
CA PHE A 90 4.86 4.30 34.99
C PHE A 90 4.41 4.64 33.57
N SER A 91 4.94 3.93 32.56
CA SER A 91 4.56 4.11 31.16
C SER A 91 3.05 3.89 30.94
N ASN A 92 2.49 2.81 31.47
CA ASN A 92 1.05 2.54 31.37
C ASN A 92 0.19 3.61 32.07
N SER A 93 0.67 4.18 33.18
CA SER A 93 -0.05 5.23 33.90
C SER A 93 -0.18 6.53 33.10
N LEU A 94 0.73 6.80 32.15
CA LEU A 94 0.69 8.00 31.29
C LEU A 94 -0.53 7.99 30.35
N ILE A 95 -1.09 6.82 30.02
CA ILE A 95 -2.23 6.67 29.11
C ILE A 95 -3.49 7.36 29.68
N ASN A 96 -3.67 7.31 31.00
CA ASN A 96 -4.91 7.74 31.67
C ASN A 96 -4.85 9.15 32.25
N GLN A 97 -3.79 9.91 32.00
CA GLN A 97 -3.58 11.21 32.62
C GLN A 97 -3.74 12.37 31.63
N ASN A 98 -4.39 13.45 32.07
CA ASN A 98 -4.46 14.74 31.36
C ASN A 98 -3.11 15.48 31.45
N ILE A 99 -2.09 14.95 30.78
CA ILE A 99 -0.75 15.55 30.74
C ILE A 99 -0.66 16.49 29.52
N PRO A 100 -0.23 17.76 29.69
CA PRO A 100 0.07 18.66 28.59
C PRO A 100 1.02 18.02 27.57
N ARG A 101 0.75 18.17 26.26
CA ARG A 101 1.48 17.49 25.19
C ARG A 101 3.00 17.72 25.22
N HIS A 102 3.44 18.93 25.56
CA HIS A 102 4.87 19.26 25.63
C HIS A 102 5.57 18.53 26.79
N GLU A 103 4.90 18.42 27.93
CA GLU A 103 5.37 17.69 29.10
C GLU A 103 5.43 16.17 28.79
N LEU A 104 4.36 15.62 28.21
CA LEU A 104 4.30 14.21 27.80
C LEU A 104 5.44 13.84 26.84
N LEU A 105 5.73 14.69 25.85
CA LEU A 105 6.86 14.45 24.93
C LEU A 105 8.21 14.49 25.63
N SER A 106 8.39 15.36 26.63
CA SER A 106 9.61 15.38 27.45
C SER A 106 9.76 14.07 28.23
N ILE A 107 8.68 13.63 28.89
CA ILE A 107 8.66 12.36 29.64
C ILE A 107 9.00 11.18 28.73
N LEU A 108 8.38 11.11 27.55
CA LEU A 108 8.62 10.01 26.59
C LEU A 108 10.06 9.99 26.06
N ARG A 109 10.72 11.14 25.94
CA ARG A 109 12.14 11.21 25.53
C ARG A 109 13.07 10.67 26.60
N GLU A 110 12.83 11.01 27.85
CA GLU A 110 13.61 10.49 28.97
C GLU A 110 13.37 8.98 29.14
N LEU A 111 12.12 8.53 29.02
CA LEU A 111 11.81 7.10 29.00
C LEU A 111 12.51 6.38 27.83
N ASP A 112 12.55 6.98 26.63
CA ASP A 112 13.23 6.40 25.47
C ASP A 112 14.72 6.19 25.75
N ALA A 113 15.36 7.21 26.33
CA ALA A 113 16.77 7.15 26.69
C ALA A 113 17.02 6.06 27.73
N GLU A 114 16.22 6.03 28.81
CA GLU A 114 16.37 5.05 29.89
C GLU A 114 16.12 3.61 29.41
N CYS A 115 15.02 3.36 28.69
CA CYS A 115 14.70 2.03 28.17
C CYS A 115 15.74 1.57 27.16
N HIS A 116 16.29 2.48 26.34
CA HIS A 116 17.36 2.16 25.40
C HIS A 116 18.66 1.78 26.12
N LEU A 117 19.03 2.48 27.18
CA LEU A 117 20.23 2.16 27.99
C LEU A 117 20.14 0.76 28.59
N ARG A 118 18.96 0.38 29.10
CA ARG A 118 18.72 -0.92 29.75
C ARG A 118 18.42 -2.06 28.80
N LEU A 119 18.35 -1.80 27.49
CA LEU A 119 17.84 -2.78 26.53
C LEU A 119 18.53 -4.15 26.61
N HIS A 120 19.83 -4.17 26.91
CA HIS A 120 20.63 -5.39 27.03
C HIS A 120 20.30 -6.24 28.27
N GLU A 121 19.61 -5.67 29.26
CA GLU A 121 19.17 -6.34 30.49
C GLU A 121 17.73 -6.85 30.40
N LEU A 122 17.00 -6.46 29.34
CA LEU A 122 15.58 -6.79 29.17
C LEU A 122 15.39 -8.11 28.42
N GLY A 123 14.53 -8.98 28.95
CA GLY A 123 14.03 -10.14 28.21
C GLY A 123 12.99 -9.75 27.15
N SER A 124 12.74 -10.63 26.17
CA SER A 124 11.78 -10.39 25.07
C SER A 124 10.40 -9.94 25.56
N ALA A 125 9.87 -10.59 26.61
CA ALA A 125 8.58 -10.25 27.19
C ALA A 125 8.51 -8.81 27.74
N ASP A 126 9.58 -8.33 28.39
CA ASP A 126 9.61 -6.98 28.94
C ASP A 126 9.79 -5.92 27.85
N ILE A 127 10.61 -6.23 26.84
CA ILE A 127 10.75 -5.40 25.64
C ILE A 127 9.37 -5.19 25.00
N LEU A 128 8.63 -6.27 24.78
CA LEU A 128 7.31 -6.23 24.15
C LEU A 128 6.28 -5.48 25.00
N LYS A 129 6.28 -5.64 26.33
CA LYS A 129 5.43 -4.85 27.24
C LYS A 129 5.72 -3.36 27.16
N LEU A 130 7.00 -2.97 27.13
CA LEU A 130 7.39 -1.57 26.97
C LEU A 130 6.96 -1.02 25.60
N LEU A 131 7.19 -1.77 24.51
CA LEU A 131 6.72 -1.39 23.18
C LEU A 131 5.19 -1.19 23.13
N ASN A 132 4.43 -2.03 23.82
CA ASN A 132 2.98 -1.92 23.93
C ASN A 132 2.55 -0.66 24.70
N ALA A 133 3.22 -0.37 25.82
CA ALA A 133 2.98 0.84 26.58
C ALA A 133 3.23 2.09 25.71
N TYR A 134 4.34 2.12 24.95
CA TYR A 134 4.63 3.21 24.02
C TYR A 134 3.57 3.34 22.92
N MET A 135 3.16 2.24 22.30
CA MET A 135 2.13 2.26 21.26
C MET A 135 0.81 2.85 21.74
N SER A 136 0.46 2.57 23.00
CA SER A 136 -0.78 3.07 23.61
C SER A 136 -0.76 4.58 23.85
N ILE A 137 0.42 5.20 23.94
CA ILE A 137 0.59 6.65 24.16
C ILE A 137 0.82 7.40 22.84
N ILE A 138 1.68 6.86 21.95
CA ILE A 138 2.20 7.54 20.74
C ILE A 138 2.28 6.61 19.52
N SER A 139 1.17 5.98 19.20
CA SER A 139 1.00 5.03 18.09
C SER A 139 1.61 5.45 16.75
N ASN A 140 1.43 6.70 16.34
CA ASN A 140 1.86 7.21 15.02
C ASN A 140 3.36 7.48 14.91
N ARG A 141 4.09 7.53 16.03
CA ARG A 141 5.49 7.98 16.08
C ARG A 141 6.44 7.01 16.76
N ILE A 142 5.97 5.86 17.23
CA ILE A 142 6.82 4.89 17.92
C ILE A 142 8.10 4.56 17.13
N THR A 143 8.02 4.54 15.80
CA THR A 143 9.15 4.20 14.92
C THR A 143 10.30 5.21 14.96
N GLU A 144 10.07 6.40 15.53
CA GLU A 144 11.10 7.43 15.70
C GLU A 144 12.02 7.16 16.89
N PHE A 145 11.54 6.41 17.89
CA PHE A 145 12.18 6.15 19.18
C PHE A 145 13.41 5.25 19.06
N LYS A 146 14.45 5.55 19.84
CA LYS A 146 15.68 4.74 19.84
C LYS A 146 15.43 3.37 20.44
N PHE A 147 14.67 3.31 21.53
CA PHE A 147 14.28 2.06 22.17
C PHE A 147 13.57 1.16 21.16
N TYR A 148 12.58 1.69 20.43
CA TYR A 148 11.89 0.95 19.36
C TYR A 148 12.87 0.38 18.32
N LYS A 149 13.75 1.21 17.75
CA LYS A 149 14.64 0.77 16.67
C LYS A 149 15.56 -0.39 17.10
N HIS A 150 16.10 -0.31 18.31
CA HIS A 150 17.05 -1.30 18.81
C HIS A 150 16.36 -2.54 19.38
N SER A 151 15.21 -2.38 20.04
CA SER A 151 14.42 -3.51 20.54
C SER A 151 13.96 -4.44 19.42
N ILE A 152 13.49 -3.89 18.30
CA ILE A 152 13.11 -4.71 17.13
C ILE A 152 14.30 -5.51 16.61
N LYS A 153 15.51 -4.95 16.66
CA LYS A 153 16.72 -5.68 16.28
C LYS A 153 17.04 -6.80 17.29
N VAL A 154 16.98 -6.51 18.59
CA VAL A 154 17.22 -7.52 19.65
C VAL A 154 16.23 -8.68 19.55
N LEU A 155 14.94 -8.39 19.41
CA LEU A 155 13.89 -9.41 19.22
C LEU A 155 14.10 -10.21 17.92
N PHE A 156 14.56 -9.54 16.86
CA PHE A 156 14.85 -10.21 15.60
C PHE A 156 16.09 -11.12 15.69
N ASP A 157 17.13 -10.68 16.39
CA ASP A 157 18.34 -11.47 16.60
C ASP A 157 18.05 -12.72 17.48
N SER A 158 16.99 -12.68 18.29
CA SER A 158 16.49 -13.80 19.11
C SER A 158 15.32 -14.58 18.48
N LEU A 159 15.07 -14.43 17.17
CA LEU A 159 13.89 -14.98 16.47
C LEU A 159 13.62 -16.47 16.77
N CYS A 160 14.65 -17.31 16.79
CA CYS A 160 14.52 -18.75 17.01
C CYS A 160 14.05 -19.14 18.42
N SER A 161 14.08 -18.19 19.37
CA SER A 161 13.68 -18.39 20.76
C SER A 161 12.32 -17.79 21.11
N LEU A 162 11.70 -17.05 20.19
CA LEU A 162 10.41 -16.43 20.42
C LEU A 162 9.30 -17.48 20.36
N ASP A 163 8.37 -17.39 21.30
CA ASP A 163 7.14 -18.16 21.22
C ASP A 163 6.17 -17.59 20.17
N LYS A 164 5.00 -18.22 20.02
CA LYS A 164 3.98 -17.81 19.06
C LYS A 164 3.54 -16.35 19.26
N THR A 165 3.29 -15.96 20.50
CA THR A 165 2.76 -14.64 20.85
C THR A 165 3.81 -13.56 20.62
N ASP A 166 5.05 -13.81 21.03
CA ASP A 166 6.17 -12.89 20.86
C ASP A 166 6.53 -12.71 19.38
N LEU A 167 6.50 -13.80 18.59
CA LEU A 167 6.70 -13.73 17.14
C LEU A 167 5.63 -12.89 16.45
N LEU A 168 4.35 -13.05 16.82
CA LEU A 168 3.25 -12.25 16.27
C LEU A 168 3.39 -10.77 16.63
N GLN A 169 3.80 -10.45 17.85
CA GLN A 169 4.08 -9.07 18.25
C GLN A 169 5.26 -8.49 17.45
N LEU A 170 6.35 -9.25 17.29
CA LEU A 170 7.47 -8.82 16.44
C LEU A 170 7.01 -8.53 15.01
N ILE A 171 6.21 -9.42 14.41
CA ILE A 171 5.63 -9.23 13.07
C ILE A 171 4.78 -7.95 13.01
N PHE A 172 3.95 -7.70 14.04
CA PHE A 172 3.16 -6.47 14.14
C PHE A 172 4.05 -5.23 14.13
N TYR A 173 5.07 -5.19 15.00
CA TYR A 173 5.97 -4.04 15.11
C TYR A 173 6.82 -3.84 13.85
N VAL A 174 7.39 -4.90 13.27
CA VAL A 174 8.10 -4.79 11.98
C VAL A 174 7.19 -4.17 10.92
N GLY A 175 5.90 -4.52 10.91
CA GLY A 175 4.88 -3.93 10.05
C GLY A 175 4.72 -2.40 10.20
N LEU A 176 4.99 -1.83 11.38
CA LEU A 176 4.93 -0.38 11.62
C LEU A 176 6.06 0.39 10.93
N LYS A 177 7.21 -0.25 10.64
CA LYS A 177 8.33 0.36 9.89
C LYS A 177 7.96 0.69 8.43
N LYS A 178 6.80 0.22 7.93
CA LYS A 178 6.33 0.34 6.54
C LYS A 178 7.38 -0.20 5.55
N LYS A 179 7.20 0.05 4.25
CA LYS A 179 8.10 -0.44 3.20
C LYS A 179 9.50 0.17 3.30
N ASN A 180 10.48 -0.66 3.65
CA ASN A 180 11.92 -0.42 3.48
C ASN A 180 12.65 -1.78 3.41
N SER A 181 13.89 -1.81 2.90
CA SER A 181 14.64 -3.06 2.69
C SER A 181 14.83 -3.87 3.98
N GLU A 182 15.16 -3.22 5.09
CA GLU A 182 15.39 -3.87 6.38
C GLU A 182 14.13 -4.57 6.90
N SER A 183 12.98 -3.88 6.92
CA SER A 183 11.69 -4.42 7.34
C SER A 183 11.22 -5.58 6.46
N GLN A 184 11.50 -5.53 5.16
CA GLN A 184 11.18 -6.62 4.23
C GLN A 184 12.01 -7.86 4.53
N THR A 185 13.31 -7.68 4.79
CA THR A 185 14.19 -8.79 5.18
C THR A 185 13.74 -9.40 6.50
N MET A 186 13.54 -8.57 7.54
CA MET A 186 13.08 -9.03 8.85
C MET A 186 11.78 -9.83 8.74
N LEU A 187 10.80 -9.29 8.02
CA LEU A 187 9.51 -9.96 7.89
C LEU A 187 9.60 -11.27 7.09
N ARG A 188 10.47 -11.35 6.06
CA ARG A 188 10.68 -12.62 5.34
C ARG A 188 11.24 -13.70 6.25
N GLU A 189 12.19 -13.39 7.12
CA GLU A 189 12.72 -14.37 8.07
C GLU A 189 11.68 -14.75 9.12
N CYS A 190 10.88 -13.79 9.62
CA CYS A 190 9.75 -14.10 10.51
C CYS A 190 8.76 -15.07 9.85
N LEU A 191 8.44 -14.87 8.56
CA LEU A 191 7.55 -15.76 7.82
C LEU A 191 8.14 -17.16 7.58
N LYS A 192 9.47 -17.30 7.56
CA LYS A 192 10.14 -18.63 7.47
C LYS A 192 10.09 -19.38 8.79
N ALA A 193 10.06 -18.67 9.91
CA ALA A 193 9.91 -19.27 11.24
C ALA A 193 8.49 -19.80 11.52
N ILE A 194 7.52 -19.47 10.66
CA ILE A 194 6.13 -19.93 10.77
C ILE A 194 5.97 -21.26 10.01
N ASP A 195 5.69 -22.33 10.73
CA ASP A 195 5.42 -23.67 10.19
C ASP A 195 3.92 -23.94 9.93
N GLY A 196 3.61 -25.16 9.49
CA GLY A 196 2.23 -25.57 9.18
C GLY A 196 1.31 -25.58 10.40
N ASP A 197 1.80 -26.05 11.55
CA ASP A 197 1.03 -26.15 12.78
C ASP A 197 0.72 -24.76 13.35
N PHE A 198 1.70 -23.85 13.28
CA PHE A 198 1.50 -22.45 13.60
C PHE A 198 0.37 -21.84 12.75
N ILE A 199 0.40 -22.03 11.42
CA ILE A 199 -0.59 -21.48 10.49
C ILE A 199 -1.99 -22.04 10.75
N ASN A 200 -2.09 -23.35 10.99
CA ASN A 200 -3.36 -24.02 11.20
C ASN A 200 -4.07 -23.51 12.45
N ASN A 201 -3.29 -23.14 13.48
CA ASN A 201 -3.76 -22.65 14.77
C ASN A 201 -3.87 -21.12 14.87
N LEU A 202 -3.81 -20.39 13.77
CA LEU A 202 -4.02 -18.93 13.76
C LEU A 202 -5.49 -18.56 14.01
N THR A 203 -5.73 -17.66 14.95
CA THR A 203 -7.01 -16.93 15.03
C THR A 203 -7.12 -15.89 13.92
N THR A 204 -8.29 -15.30 13.80
CA THR A 204 -8.59 -14.22 12.84
C THR A 204 -7.66 -13.03 13.03
N GLU A 205 -7.50 -12.57 14.26
CA GLU A 205 -6.66 -11.42 14.62
C GLU A 205 -5.20 -11.71 14.32
N GLU A 206 -4.69 -12.90 14.66
CA GLU A 206 -3.31 -13.31 14.39
C GLU A 206 -3.03 -13.41 12.88
N LEU A 207 -3.97 -13.97 12.11
CA LEU A 207 -3.90 -14.00 10.67
C LEU A 207 -3.87 -12.57 10.09
N CYS A 208 -4.72 -11.68 10.61
CA CYS A 208 -4.76 -10.28 10.20
C CYS A 208 -3.50 -9.50 10.59
N ILE A 209 -2.81 -9.84 11.68
CA ILE A 209 -1.50 -9.26 12.03
C ILE A 209 -0.50 -9.54 10.91
N ILE A 210 -0.35 -10.80 10.52
CA ILE A 210 0.59 -11.22 9.48
C ILE A 210 0.23 -10.57 8.14
N CYS A 211 -1.05 -10.63 7.76
CA CYS A 211 -1.59 -10.03 6.53
C CYS A 211 -1.35 -8.51 6.46
N ASN A 212 -1.61 -7.78 7.56
CA ASN A 212 -1.42 -6.33 7.62
C ASN A 212 0.06 -5.96 7.55
N SER A 213 0.93 -6.65 8.28
CA SER A 213 2.37 -6.38 8.29
C SER A 213 3.04 -6.66 6.94
N THR A 214 2.68 -7.77 6.28
CA THR A 214 3.15 -8.10 4.92
C THR A 214 2.71 -7.05 3.91
N PHE A 215 1.44 -6.61 3.97
CA PHE A 215 0.95 -5.55 3.11
C PHE A 215 1.67 -4.20 3.34
N LYS A 216 1.80 -3.76 4.60
CA LYS A 216 2.43 -2.47 4.96
C LYS A 216 3.90 -2.39 4.54
N THR A 217 4.63 -3.51 4.61
CA THR A 217 6.03 -3.61 4.20
C THR A 217 6.19 -3.94 2.71
N SER A 218 5.08 -4.20 2.00
CA SER A 218 5.10 -4.72 0.62
C SER A 218 5.92 -6.00 0.48
N THR A 219 5.83 -6.88 1.47
CA THR A 219 6.51 -8.19 1.50
C THR A 219 5.56 -9.26 0.97
N LYS A 220 5.98 -9.95 -0.10
CA LYS A 220 5.24 -11.08 -0.67
C LYS A 220 5.32 -12.28 0.26
N ILE A 221 4.19 -12.95 0.45
CA ILE A 221 4.10 -14.24 1.14
C ILE A 221 4.40 -15.32 0.10
N THR A 222 5.42 -16.12 0.34
CA THR A 222 5.78 -17.27 -0.51
C THR A 222 5.18 -18.59 -0.01
N ASN A 223 4.82 -18.65 1.27
CA ASN A 223 4.19 -19.82 1.88
C ASN A 223 2.75 -20.00 1.37
N LYS A 224 2.53 -21.03 0.54
CA LYS A 224 1.22 -21.35 -0.05
C LYS A 224 0.20 -21.81 0.99
N ILE A 225 0.62 -22.42 2.10
CA ILE A 225 -0.29 -22.87 3.17
C ILE A 225 -0.92 -21.64 3.83
N LEU A 226 -0.12 -20.62 4.15
CA LEU A 226 -0.61 -19.37 4.72
C LEU A 226 -1.55 -18.63 3.74
N LEU A 227 -1.19 -18.54 2.46
CA LEU A 227 -2.06 -17.93 1.45
C LEU A 227 -3.37 -18.70 1.27
N ASN A 228 -3.32 -20.04 1.29
CA ASN A 228 -4.51 -20.87 1.25
C ASN A 228 -5.38 -20.66 2.49
N LYS A 229 -4.78 -20.56 3.69
CA LYS A 229 -5.50 -20.25 4.93
C LYS A 229 -6.26 -18.92 4.82
N VAL A 230 -5.65 -17.87 4.25
CA VAL A 230 -6.35 -16.57 4.00
C VAL A 230 -7.56 -16.76 3.09
N ARG A 231 -7.39 -17.49 1.99
CA ARG A 231 -8.47 -17.75 1.02
C ARG A 231 -9.61 -18.57 1.63
N THR A 232 -9.29 -19.71 2.23
CA THR A 232 -10.24 -20.59 2.91
C THR A 232 -10.95 -19.86 4.04
N TYR A 233 -10.25 -19.02 4.79
CA TYR A 233 -10.87 -18.23 5.85
C TYR A 233 -11.97 -17.31 5.31
N ILE A 234 -11.75 -16.60 4.20
CA ILE A 234 -12.80 -15.77 3.55
C ILE A 234 -13.98 -16.64 3.12
N ASN A 235 -13.72 -17.81 2.54
CA ASN A 235 -14.77 -18.72 2.04
C ASN A 235 -15.64 -19.29 3.16
N ASP A 236 -15.01 -19.70 4.26
CA ASP A 236 -15.69 -20.45 5.31
C ASP A 236 -16.31 -19.53 6.39
N ASN A 237 -15.89 -18.27 6.46
CA ASN A 237 -16.26 -17.34 7.55
C ASN A 237 -16.96 -16.09 7.02
N LEU A 238 -18.11 -16.25 6.36
CA LEU A 238 -18.83 -15.15 5.69
C LEU A 238 -19.19 -13.96 6.62
N PHE A 239 -19.24 -14.16 7.94
CA PHE A 239 -19.44 -13.08 8.89
C PHE A 239 -18.34 -12.02 8.83
N ILE A 240 -17.11 -12.39 8.40
CA ILE A 240 -15.99 -11.46 8.29
C ILE A 240 -16.30 -10.33 7.29
N LEU A 241 -17.15 -10.57 6.29
CA LEU A 241 -17.55 -9.55 5.32
C LEU A 241 -18.34 -8.40 5.96
N LYS A 242 -18.93 -8.59 7.15
CA LYS A 242 -19.53 -7.49 7.92
C LYS A 242 -18.47 -6.65 8.65
N ASP A 243 -17.33 -7.25 8.98
CA ASP A 243 -16.17 -6.55 9.52
C ASP A 243 -15.23 -6.09 8.40
N SER A 244 -15.57 -4.93 7.82
CA SER A 244 -14.81 -4.30 6.74
C SER A 244 -13.31 -4.16 7.03
N ALA A 245 -12.90 -3.92 8.28
CA ALA A 245 -11.49 -3.69 8.61
C ALA A 245 -10.64 -4.97 8.47
N LEU A 246 -11.12 -6.08 9.01
CA LEU A 246 -10.45 -7.37 8.92
C LEU A 246 -10.56 -7.95 7.51
N PHE A 247 -11.76 -7.92 6.92
CA PHE A 247 -12.00 -8.43 5.58
C PHE A 247 -11.10 -7.75 4.53
N ILE A 248 -11.02 -6.41 4.55
CA ILE A 248 -10.17 -5.68 3.60
C ILE A 248 -8.68 -5.97 3.81
N THR A 249 -8.26 -6.35 5.01
CA THR A 249 -6.88 -6.80 5.28
C THR A 249 -6.57 -8.12 4.60
N LEU A 250 -7.51 -9.06 4.62
CA LEU A 250 -7.40 -10.34 3.90
C LEU A 250 -7.45 -10.11 2.37
N VAL A 251 -8.37 -9.26 1.88
CA VAL A 251 -8.46 -8.87 0.46
C VAL A 251 -7.14 -8.26 -0.03
N LYS A 252 -6.58 -7.31 0.73
CA LYS A 252 -5.27 -6.70 0.41
C LYS A 252 -4.16 -7.74 0.31
N THR A 253 -4.20 -8.78 1.14
CA THR A 253 -3.22 -9.86 1.14
C THR A 253 -3.33 -10.73 -0.11
N LEU A 254 -4.55 -11.15 -0.48
CA LEU A 254 -4.77 -11.90 -1.71
C LEU A 254 -4.30 -11.11 -2.94
N ARG A 255 -4.70 -9.83 -3.03
CA ARG A 255 -4.27 -8.92 -4.11
C ARG A 255 -2.78 -8.75 -4.18
N HIS A 256 -2.17 -8.43 -3.03
CA HIS A 256 -0.73 -8.22 -2.96
C HIS A 256 0.02 -9.47 -3.41
N ASN A 257 -0.51 -10.67 -3.18
CA ASN A 257 0.15 -11.91 -3.57
C ASN A 257 -0.36 -12.51 -4.90
N ARG A 258 -1.35 -11.88 -5.54
CA ARG A 258 -2.07 -12.40 -6.72
C ARG A 258 -2.53 -13.85 -6.50
N TYR A 259 -3.14 -14.11 -5.35
CA TYR A 259 -3.55 -15.45 -4.90
C TYR A 259 -5.08 -15.63 -4.82
N GLN A 260 -5.81 -14.90 -5.65
CA GLN A 260 -7.26 -15.06 -5.81
C GLN A 260 -7.60 -16.14 -6.86
N ASN A 261 -8.81 -16.69 -6.75
CA ASN A 261 -9.40 -17.63 -7.71
C ASN A 261 -10.91 -17.35 -7.83
N ASP A 262 -11.55 -18.04 -8.76
CA ASP A 262 -12.98 -17.90 -9.05
C ASP A 262 -13.83 -18.12 -7.80
N ASP A 263 -13.56 -19.17 -7.00
CA ASP A 263 -14.35 -19.49 -5.80
C ASP A 263 -14.42 -18.35 -4.78
N VAL A 264 -13.28 -17.72 -4.45
CA VAL A 264 -13.25 -16.63 -3.46
C VAL A 264 -13.92 -15.37 -4.01
N LEU A 265 -13.81 -15.13 -5.32
CA LEU A 265 -14.51 -14.02 -5.98
C LEU A 265 -16.02 -14.28 -5.95
N SER A 266 -16.49 -15.42 -6.43
CA SER A 266 -17.91 -15.78 -6.38
C SER A 266 -18.47 -15.72 -4.96
N THR A 267 -17.72 -16.20 -3.96
CA THR A 267 -18.12 -16.09 -2.55
C THR A 267 -18.32 -14.63 -2.13
N ILE A 268 -17.36 -13.75 -2.44
CA ILE A 268 -17.45 -12.33 -2.12
C ILE A 268 -18.65 -11.70 -2.83
N SER A 269 -18.87 -11.98 -4.11
CA SER A 269 -20.04 -11.51 -4.87
C SER A 269 -21.35 -11.93 -4.21
N CYS A 270 -21.54 -13.24 -4.01
CA CYS A 270 -22.76 -13.79 -3.44
C CYS A 270 -23.01 -13.26 -2.04
N ALA A 271 -22.02 -13.29 -1.15
CA ALA A 271 -22.19 -12.81 0.21
C ALA A 271 -22.44 -11.29 0.25
N THR A 272 -21.82 -10.51 -0.63
CA THR A 272 -22.08 -9.07 -0.71
C THR A 272 -23.52 -8.75 -1.11
N ILE A 273 -24.04 -9.48 -2.12
CA ILE A 273 -25.37 -9.25 -2.67
C ILE A 273 -26.45 -9.80 -1.73
N PHE A 274 -26.33 -11.07 -1.32
CA PHE A 274 -27.37 -11.77 -0.56
C PHE A 274 -27.37 -11.41 0.94
N ASN A 275 -26.18 -11.23 1.55
CA ASN A 275 -26.09 -10.84 2.96
C ASN A 275 -26.09 -9.32 3.16
N LYS A 276 -26.26 -8.54 2.08
CA LYS A 276 -26.33 -7.07 2.08
C LYS A 276 -25.15 -6.41 2.81
N THR A 277 -23.95 -6.99 2.72
CA THR A 277 -22.77 -6.44 3.41
C THR A 277 -22.24 -5.16 2.76
N ILE A 278 -22.75 -4.80 1.58
CA ILE A 278 -22.43 -3.53 0.92
C ILE A 278 -22.57 -2.31 1.83
N ASP A 279 -23.50 -2.32 2.78
CA ASP A 279 -23.75 -1.19 3.68
C ASP A 279 -22.62 -0.95 4.69
N SER A 280 -21.81 -1.97 5.00
CA SER A 280 -20.63 -1.83 5.86
C SER A 280 -19.38 -1.33 5.13
N TYR A 281 -19.43 -1.18 3.79
CA TYR A 281 -18.26 -0.81 3.00
C TYR A 281 -18.16 0.71 2.75
N SER A 282 -17.02 1.26 3.15
CA SER A 282 -16.56 2.58 2.74
C SER A 282 -16.05 2.56 1.30
N PHE A 283 -15.90 3.74 0.69
CA PHE A 283 -15.32 3.91 -0.64
C PHE A 283 -14.00 3.16 -0.80
N SER A 284 -13.08 3.32 0.17
CA SER A 284 -11.78 2.64 0.15
C SER A 284 -11.91 1.12 0.19
N ALA A 285 -12.85 0.59 0.99
CA ALA A 285 -13.14 -0.84 1.04
C ALA A 285 -13.62 -1.35 -0.33
N ILE A 286 -14.61 -0.69 -0.92
CA ILE A 286 -15.14 -1.02 -2.25
C ILE A 286 -14.03 -0.99 -3.30
N CYS A 287 -13.19 0.05 -3.34
CA CYS A 287 -12.06 0.13 -4.26
C CYS A 287 -11.06 -1.01 -4.08
N HIS A 288 -10.85 -1.50 -2.85
CA HIS A 288 -9.98 -2.65 -2.61
C HIS A 288 -10.61 -3.96 -3.07
N ILE A 289 -11.92 -4.15 -2.88
CA ILE A 289 -12.65 -5.34 -3.35
C ILE A 289 -12.68 -5.32 -4.88
N MET A 290 -13.17 -4.27 -5.52
CA MET A 290 -13.18 -4.12 -6.98
C MET A 290 -11.81 -4.39 -7.61
N ALA A 291 -10.74 -3.94 -6.95
CA ALA A 291 -9.40 -4.16 -7.42
C ALA A 291 -8.90 -5.60 -7.26
N LEU A 292 -9.48 -6.41 -6.39
CA LEU A 292 -9.24 -7.87 -6.32
C LEU A 292 -9.71 -8.56 -7.60
N TYR A 293 -10.88 -8.16 -8.10
CA TYR A 293 -11.46 -8.63 -9.35
C TYR A 293 -10.64 -8.16 -10.56
N ALA A 294 -10.28 -6.87 -10.58
CA ALA A 294 -9.45 -6.29 -11.63
C ALA A 294 -8.06 -6.93 -11.73
N ASP A 295 -7.39 -7.20 -10.59
CA ASP A 295 -6.08 -7.88 -10.56
C ASP A 295 -6.15 -9.33 -11.09
N TYR A 296 -7.36 -9.91 -11.21
CA TYR A 296 -7.60 -11.26 -11.74
C TYR A 296 -8.29 -11.27 -13.11
N PHE A 297 -8.63 -10.10 -13.66
CA PHE A 297 -9.42 -9.92 -14.89
C PHE A 297 -10.77 -10.65 -14.87
N TYR A 298 -11.44 -10.61 -13.73
CA TYR A 298 -12.76 -11.20 -13.53
C TYR A 298 -13.81 -10.12 -13.41
N TYR A 299 -14.85 -10.17 -14.24
CA TYR A 299 -15.92 -9.20 -14.30
C TYR A 299 -17.21 -9.76 -13.69
N ASP A 300 -17.74 -9.08 -12.66
CA ASP A 300 -19.07 -9.38 -12.10
C ASP A 300 -19.96 -8.15 -12.29
N GLU A 301 -20.81 -8.20 -13.32
CA GLU A 301 -21.68 -7.08 -13.70
C GLU A 301 -22.56 -6.61 -12.53
N LYS A 302 -23.22 -7.54 -11.83
CA LYS A 302 -24.17 -7.21 -10.77
C LYS A 302 -23.46 -6.54 -9.60
N LEU A 303 -22.33 -7.09 -9.18
CA LEU A 303 -21.54 -6.54 -8.09
C LEU A 303 -20.98 -5.16 -8.47
N PHE A 304 -20.39 -5.03 -9.66
CA PHE A 304 -19.77 -3.78 -10.11
C PHE A 304 -20.79 -2.66 -10.23
N ARG A 305 -21.99 -2.94 -10.77
CA ARG A 305 -23.07 -1.94 -10.85
C ARG A 305 -23.45 -1.38 -9.47
N ILE A 306 -23.55 -2.24 -8.45
CA ILE A 306 -23.86 -1.84 -7.08
C ILE A 306 -22.72 -1.00 -6.48
N PHE A 307 -21.49 -1.49 -6.63
CA PHE A 307 -20.29 -0.82 -6.11
C PHE A 307 -20.06 0.54 -6.73
N ILE A 308 -20.16 0.67 -8.05
CA ILE A 308 -19.93 1.92 -8.77
C ILE A 308 -20.98 2.95 -8.38
N LYS A 309 -22.26 2.57 -8.34
CA LYS A 309 -23.33 3.48 -7.88
C LYS A 309 -23.05 4.01 -6.47
N LYS A 310 -22.62 3.14 -5.55
CA LYS A 310 -22.28 3.55 -4.18
C LYS A 310 -21.04 4.43 -4.13
N CYS A 311 -19.99 4.10 -4.89
CA CYS A 311 -18.76 4.89 -4.99
C CYS A 311 -19.02 6.28 -5.56
N LEU A 312 -19.81 6.40 -6.63
CA LEU A 312 -20.17 7.69 -7.23
C LEU A 312 -20.97 8.56 -6.25
N LYS A 313 -21.92 7.96 -5.53
CA LYS A 313 -22.67 8.66 -4.47
C LYS A 313 -21.73 9.19 -3.38
N GLN A 314 -20.89 8.33 -2.81
CA GLN A 314 -19.94 8.72 -1.77
C GLN A 314 -18.92 9.76 -2.25
N LEU A 315 -18.49 9.68 -3.51
CA LEU A 315 -17.59 10.66 -4.10
C LEU A 315 -18.27 12.02 -4.30
N GLY A 316 -19.51 12.03 -4.81
CA GLY A 316 -20.29 13.25 -5.00
C GLY A 316 -20.63 13.97 -3.69
N GLU A 317 -20.95 13.20 -2.64
CA GLU A 317 -21.27 13.71 -1.30
C GLU A 317 -20.02 14.10 -0.47
N SER A 318 -18.84 13.62 -0.86
CA SER A 318 -17.60 13.91 -0.12
C SER A 318 -17.16 15.36 -0.25
N ASN A 319 -16.72 15.97 0.85
CA ASN A 319 -16.07 17.28 0.84
C ASN A 319 -14.58 17.11 1.13
N PHE A 320 -13.73 17.79 0.36
CA PHE A 320 -12.30 17.84 0.62
C PHE A 320 -11.96 19.16 1.32
N VAL A 321 -11.42 19.07 2.54
CA VAL A 321 -11.07 20.26 3.32
C VAL A 321 -9.63 20.68 3.07
N SER A 322 -8.68 19.77 3.31
CA SER A 322 -7.24 20.00 3.12
C SER A 322 -6.50 18.67 3.13
N LYS A 323 -5.31 18.65 2.53
CA LYS A 323 -4.37 17.53 2.64
C LYS A 323 -3.85 17.32 4.07
N ASP A 324 -3.85 18.39 4.87
CA ASP A 324 -3.32 18.40 6.24
C ASP A 324 -4.40 18.03 7.28
N THR A 325 -5.66 17.90 6.86
CA THR A 325 -6.78 17.53 7.73
C THR A 325 -7.17 16.07 7.51
N TYR A 326 -7.06 15.26 8.56
CA TYR A 326 -7.53 13.87 8.53
C TYR A 326 -8.95 13.78 9.07
N LEU A 327 -9.93 13.62 8.17
CA LEU A 327 -11.31 13.28 8.51
C LEU A 327 -11.60 11.86 8.03
N THR A 328 -12.24 11.03 8.87
CA THR A 328 -12.59 9.65 8.53
C THR A 328 -13.44 9.55 7.27
N GLU A 329 -14.27 10.56 7.01
CA GLU A 329 -15.16 10.65 5.84
C GLU A 329 -14.48 11.24 4.60
N GLN A 330 -13.34 11.91 4.75
CA GLN A 330 -12.61 12.48 3.63
C GLN A 330 -11.98 11.34 2.82
N LEU A 331 -12.46 11.15 1.59
CA LEU A 331 -11.87 10.19 0.67
C LEU A 331 -10.41 10.57 0.39
N ARG A 332 -9.58 9.60 -0.01
CA ARG A 332 -8.17 9.85 -0.32
C ARG A 332 -7.96 9.77 -1.83
N GLY A 333 -7.14 10.65 -2.39
CA GLY A 333 -6.82 10.69 -3.82
C GLY A 333 -6.32 9.35 -4.35
N LYS A 334 -5.51 8.61 -3.57
CA LYS A 334 -5.05 7.26 -3.93
C LYS A 334 -6.17 6.22 -4.07
N ASP A 335 -7.27 6.36 -3.34
CA ASP A 335 -8.41 5.46 -3.44
C ASP A 335 -9.28 5.83 -4.66
N ILE A 336 -9.39 7.11 -5.01
CA ILE A 336 -10.02 7.59 -6.26
C ILE A 336 -9.22 7.13 -7.48
N LYS A 337 -7.89 7.26 -7.43
CA LYS A 337 -6.98 6.70 -8.44
C LYS A 337 -7.22 5.21 -8.63
N ARG A 338 -7.33 4.44 -7.54
CA ARG A 338 -7.63 3.00 -7.61
C ARG A 338 -9.01 2.72 -8.21
N PHE A 339 -10.02 3.51 -7.86
CA PHE A 339 -11.36 3.40 -8.44
C PHE A 339 -11.29 3.56 -9.96
N LEU A 340 -10.66 4.64 -10.44
CA LEU A 340 -10.45 4.90 -11.86
C LEU A 340 -9.63 3.82 -12.57
N TRP A 341 -8.57 3.32 -11.92
CA TRP A 341 -7.80 2.20 -12.43
C TRP A 341 -8.69 0.97 -12.65
N VAL A 342 -9.56 0.62 -11.71
CA VAL A 342 -10.48 -0.50 -11.92
C VAL A 342 -11.43 -0.22 -13.07
N LEU A 343 -12.07 0.96 -13.11
CA LEU A 343 -12.95 1.31 -14.22
C LEU A 343 -12.24 1.19 -15.57
N SER A 344 -10.97 1.60 -15.63
CA SER A 344 -10.16 1.50 -16.84
C SER A 344 -9.91 0.06 -17.26
N MET A 345 -9.73 -0.87 -16.32
CA MET A 345 -9.51 -2.29 -16.66
C MET A 345 -10.68 -2.93 -17.37
N PHE A 346 -11.89 -2.40 -17.15
CA PHE A 346 -13.15 -2.91 -17.66
C PHE A 346 -13.82 -1.91 -18.62
N SER A 347 -13.03 -1.14 -19.37
CA SER A 347 -13.52 -0.02 -20.19
C SER A 347 -14.59 -0.40 -21.21
N GLU A 348 -14.50 -1.61 -21.78
CA GLU A 348 -15.42 -2.09 -22.82
C GLU A 348 -16.85 -2.30 -22.31
N PHE A 349 -17.01 -2.52 -20.99
CA PHE A 349 -18.33 -2.67 -20.37
C PHE A 349 -19.02 -1.34 -20.03
N LYS A 350 -18.38 -0.19 -20.31
CA LYS A 350 -18.94 1.16 -20.12
C LYS A 350 -19.58 1.35 -18.73
N LEU A 351 -18.83 0.96 -17.70
CA LEU A 351 -19.33 0.89 -16.33
C LEU A 351 -19.69 2.25 -15.70
N VAL A 352 -19.26 3.34 -16.33
CA VAL A 352 -19.54 4.71 -15.90
C VAL A 352 -19.87 5.56 -17.12
N ASP A 353 -20.87 6.41 -16.99
CA ASP A 353 -21.27 7.31 -18.06
C ASP A 353 -20.39 8.57 -18.11
N THR A 354 -20.28 9.16 -19.30
CA THR A 354 -19.53 10.41 -19.51
C THR A 354 -20.05 11.54 -18.61
N THR A 355 -21.35 11.55 -18.30
CA THR A 355 -21.98 12.52 -17.39
C THR A 355 -21.46 12.39 -15.96
N ASP A 356 -21.31 11.18 -15.44
CA ASP A 356 -20.77 10.95 -14.10
C ASP A 356 -19.30 11.36 -14.02
N ILE A 357 -18.53 11.09 -15.07
CA ILE A 357 -17.13 11.53 -15.16
C ILE A 357 -17.05 13.06 -15.10
N LYS A 358 -17.83 13.75 -15.95
CA LYS A 358 -17.83 15.22 -16.05
C LYS A 358 -18.37 15.93 -14.81
N ASN A 359 -19.43 15.41 -14.22
CA ASN A 359 -20.18 16.11 -13.18
C ASN A 359 -19.79 15.70 -11.76
N VAL A 360 -19.19 14.51 -11.58
CA VAL A 360 -18.83 13.99 -10.26
C VAL A 360 -17.31 13.81 -10.15
N ILE A 361 -16.72 12.97 -11.01
CA ILE A 361 -15.33 12.54 -10.84
C ILE A 361 -14.34 13.69 -11.08
N VAL A 362 -14.41 14.33 -12.24
CA VAL A 362 -13.47 15.41 -12.62
C VAL A 362 -13.54 16.60 -11.66
N PRO A 363 -14.73 17.13 -11.27
CA PRO A 363 -14.81 18.21 -10.30
C PRO A 363 -14.17 17.85 -8.95
N LYS A 364 -14.40 16.62 -8.45
CA LYS A 364 -13.82 16.15 -7.18
C LYS A 364 -12.31 15.97 -7.25
N LEU A 365 -11.76 15.59 -8.41
CA LEU A 365 -10.32 15.57 -8.64
C LEU A 365 -9.74 16.98 -8.64
N ILE A 366 -10.37 17.93 -9.34
CA ILE A 366 -9.90 19.32 -9.40
C ILE A 366 -9.94 19.97 -8.00
N GLU A 367 -10.98 19.73 -7.22
CA GLU A 367 -11.09 20.16 -5.81
C GLU A 367 -9.85 19.74 -5.01
N ARG A 368 -9.44 18.48 -5.13
CA ARG A 368 -8.27 17.90 -4.44
C ARG A 368 -6.93 18.41 -4.96
N ILE A 369 -6.80 18.60 -6.27
CA ILE A 369 -5.62 19.19 -6.89
C ILE A 369 -5.41 20.62 -6.37
N LYS A 370 -6.46 21.44 -6.38
CA LYS A 370 -6.43 22.80 -5.81
C LYS A 370 -6.14 22.76 -4.30
N GLY A 371 -6.64 21.73 -3.63
CA GLY A 371 -6.33 21.36 -2.26
C GLY A 371 -4.91 20.84 -1.98
N LYS A 372 -4.04 20.83 -3.00
CA LYS A 372 -2.64 20.37 -2.94
C LYS A 372 -2.43 18.91 -2.55
N GLU A 373 -3.46 18.06 -2.63
CA GLU A 373 -3.32 16.63 -2.30
C GLU A 373 -2.26 15.93 -3.18
N PHE A 374 -2.10 16.40 -4.42
CA PHE A 374 -1.18 15.84 -5.43
C PHE A 374 0.12 16.63 -5.60
N GLU A 375 0.42 17.63 -4.76
CA GLU A 375 1.58 18.55 -4.94
C GLU A 375 2.94 17.82 -5.02
N ASN A 376 3.05 16.62 -4.45
CA ASN A 376 4.26 15.78 -4.48
C ASN A 376 4.01 14.41 -5.15
N ASP A 377 2.92 14.24 -5.91
CA ASP A 377 2.52 12.96 -6.52
C ASP A 377 1.97 13.17 -7.94
N ASN A 378 2.77 13.82 -8.78
CA ASN A 378 2.43 14.10 -10.18
C ASN A 378 2.20 12.81 -10.99
N ASP A 379 2.93 11.75 -10.70
CA ASP A 379 2.77 10.43 -11.34
C ASP A 379 1.33 9.92 -11.18
N SER A 380 0.71 10.14 -10.02
CA SER A 380 -0.69 9.80 -9.82
C SER A 380 -1.66 10.60 -10.68
N LEU A 381 -1.37 11.86 -11.00
CA LEU A 381 -2.20 12.67 -11.90
C LEU A 381 -2.08 12.19 -13.35
N VAL A 382 -0.86 11.82 -13.78
CA VAL A 382 -0.62 11.21 -15.09
C VAL A 382 -1.39 9.89 -15.22
N ASP A 383 -1.29 9.02 -14.21
CA ASP A 383 -2.03 7.76 -14.16
C ASP A 383 -3.55 7.98 -14.20
N ILE A 384 -4.07 8.94 -13.44
CA ILE A 384 -5.50 9.30 -13.44
C ILE A 384 -5.94 9.73 -14.85
N ALA A 385 -5.16 10.58 -15.52
CA ALA A 385 -5.49 11.02 -16.87
C ALA A 385 -5.46 9.87 -17.88
N LEU A 386 -4.48 8.96 -17.76
CA LEU A 386 -4.41 7.75 -18.56
C LEU A 386 -5.63 6.86 -18.33
N TYR A 387 -6.05 6.63 -17.09
CA TYR A 387 -7.24 5.82 -16.77
C TYR A 387 -8.51 6.43 -17.34
N LEU A 388 -8.66 7.75 -17.25
CA LEU A 388 -9.76 8.49 -17.89
C LEU A 388 -9.75 8.28 -19.41
N TRP A 389 -8.58 8.32 -20.03
CA TRP A 389 -8.45 8.09 -21.47
C TRP A 389 -8.78 6.65 -21.87
N ILE A 390 -8.40 5.66 -21.05
CA ILE A 390 -8.75 4.26 -21.25
C ILE A 390 -10.26 4.05 -21.17
N ILE A 391 -10.99 4.74 -20.28
CA ILE A 391 -12.46 4.71 -20.24
C ILE A 391 -13.14 5.63 -21.28
N ASN A 392 -12.39 6.04 -22.31
CA ASN A 392 -12.85 6.89 -23.42
C ASN A 392 -13.28 8.31 -23.02
N TYR A 393 -12.71 8.86 -21.94
CA TYR A 393 -12.84 10.25 -21.55
C TYR A 393 -11.53 11.01 -21.76
N ARG A 394 -11.55 12.15 -22.45
CA ARG A 394 -10.34 12.98 -22.62
C ARG A 394 -10.33 14.10 -21.57
N PRO A 395 -9.47 14.03 -20.54
CA PRO A 395 -9.52 14.96 -19.42
C PRO A 395 -8.75 16.25 -19.69
N TYR A 396 -9.20 17.03 -20.67
CA TYR A 396 -8.57 18.31 -21.04
C TYR A 396 -8.48 19.27 -19.84
N GLU A 397 -9.42 19.16 -18.89
CA GLU A 397 -9.46 19.95 -17.66
C GLU A 397 -8.33 19.62 -16.69
N LEU A 398 -7.76 18.41 -16.78
CA LEU A 398 -6.64 17.99 -15.92
C LEU A 398 -5.27 18.35 -16.52
N VAL A 399 -5.19 18.57 -17.84
CA VAL A 399 -3.95 18.85 -18.57
C VAL A 399 -3.14 20.01 -17.95
N PRO A 400 -3.73 21.16 -17.56
CA PRO A 400 -2.97 22.27 -16.96
C PRO A 400 -2.31 21.94 -15.62
N TYR A 401 -2.75 20.87 -14.96
CA TYR A 401 -2.21 20.42 -13.67
C TYR A 401 -1.17 19.31 -13.84
N ILE A 402 -1.16 18.65 -15.00
CA ILE A 402 -0.24 17.55 -15.32
C ILE A 402 1.00 18.08 -16.03
N LEU A 403 0.80 18.98 -17.00
CA LEU A 403 1.86 19.58 -17.79
C LEU A 403 2.25 20.92 -17.16
N ASN A 404 3.50 21.05 -16.72
CA ASN A 404 4.00 22.36 -16.29
C ASN A 404 4.38 23.22 -17.51
N LYS A 405 4.69 24.52 -17.29
CA LYS A 405 5.08 25.44 -18.39
C LYS A 405 6.29 24.97 -19.19
N GLN A 406 7.22 24.22 -18.58
CA GLN A 406 8.37 23.65 -19.29
C GLN A 406 7.90 22.46 -20.14
N ASP A 407 7.05 21.57 -19.63
CA ASP A 407 6.45 20.46 -20.39
C ASP A 407 5.62 20.94 -21.59
N ALA A 408 4.86 22.02 -21.43
CA ALA A 408 4.07 22.62 -22.49
C ALA A 408 4.92 23.31 -23.58
N GLN A 409 6.08 23.87 -23.22
CA GLN A 409 7.05 24.43 -24.17
C GLN A 409 7.81 23.34 -24.95
N LEU A 410 7.86 22.11 -24.41
CA LEU A 410 8.48 20.94 -25.04
C LEU A 410 7.57 20.23 -26.06
N LEU A 411 6.27 20.54 -26.09
CA LEU A 411 5.28 19.92 -26.99
C LEU A 411 5.22 20.55 -28.40
N ASP A 412 6.10 21.51 -28.70
CA ASP A 412 6.36 21.91 -30.09
C ASP A 412 6.93 20.69 -30.86
N PRO A 413 6.25 20.21 -31.93
CA PRO A 413 6.67 19.05 -32.70
C PRO A 413 8.12 19.12 -33.21
N ASP A 414 8.64 20.32 -33.45
CA ASP A 414 10.02 20.53 -33.93
C ASP A 414 11.05 20.60 -32.80
N LEU A 415 10.62 20.85 -31.56
CA LEU A 415 11.46 20.81 -30.37
C LEU A 415 11.56 19.39 -29.80
N LEU A 416 10.50 18.58 -29.90
CA LEU A 416 10.48 17.14 -29.56
C LEU A 416 11.60 16.35 -30.26
N LYS A 417 11.94 16.71 -31.50
CA LYS A 417 13.06 16.15 -32.26
C LYS A 417 14.44 16.56 -31.75
N LYS A 418 14.53 17.66 -30.99
CA LYS A 418 15.77 18.31 -30.53
C LYS A 418 16.06 18.08 -29.04
N LEU A 419 15.16 17.42 -28.32
CA LEU A 419 15.35 17.16 -26.89
C LEU A 419 16.28 15.98 -26.64
N PRO A 420 17.18 16.08 -25.66
CA PRO A 420 17.99 14.96 -25.19
C PRO A 420 17.18 14.07 -24.25
N ILE A 421 15.85 14.02 -24.40
CA ILE A 421 15.07 12.90 -23.90
C ILE A 421 15.40 11.79 -24.87
N LYS A 422 16.48 11.06 -24.58
CA LYS A 422 16.55 9.70 -25.08
C LYS A 422 15.28 9.05 -24.52
N PRO A 423 14.29 8.62 -25.34
CA PRO A 423 13.37 7.61 -24.85
C PRO A 423 14.28 6.59 -24.19
N THR A 424 13.98 6.19 -22.95
CA THR A 424 14.75 5.12 -22.33
C THR A 424 14.52 3.92 -23.24
N TYR A 425 15.42 3.76 -24.20
CA TYR A 425 15.38 2.73 -25.19
C TYR A 425 15.86 1.54 -24.39
N ILE A 426 14.91 0.94 -23.68
CA ILE A 426 15.04 -0.45 -23.27
C ILE A 426 15.17 -1.16 -24.62
N PRO A 427 16.33 -1.78 -24.91
CA PRO A 427 16.50 -2.48 -26.17
C PRO A 427 15.30 -3.40 -26.38
N ASN A 428 14.71 -3.39 -27.58
CA ASN A 428 13.53 -4.19 -27.91
C ASN A 428 13.69 -5.68 -27.50
N THR A 429 14.92 -6.17 -27.40
CA THR A 429 15.28 -7.52 -26.94
C THR A 429 14.97 -7.80 -25.46
N VAL A 430 15.25 -6.87 -24.54
CA VAL A 430 14.95 -7.06 -23.10
C VAL A 430 13.43 -7.05 -22.86
N PHE A 431 12.72 -6.29 -23.68
CA PHE A 431 11.28 -6.13 -23.64
C PHE A 431 10.53 -7.37 -24.15
N SER A 432 10.94 -7.91 -25.30
CA SER A 432 10.34 -9.12 -25.86
C SER A 432 10.52 -10.30 -24.92
N GLU A 433 11.70 -10.47 -24.31
CA GLU A 433 11.92 -11.54 -23.33
C GLU A 433 10.99 -11.46 -22.12
N TYR A 434 10.75 -10.27 -21.56
CA TYR A 434 9.82 -10.10 -20.44
C TYR A 434 8.39 -10.49 -20.82
N GLN A 435 7.92 -10.01 -21.97
CA GLN A 435 6.58 -10.32 -22.48
C GLN A 435 6.44 -11.81 -22.80
N LEU A 436 7.44 -12.42 -23.44
CA LEU A 436 7.46 -13.85 -23.76
C LEU A 436 7.41 -14.73 -22.51
N ARG A 437 8.08 -14.33 -21.41
CA ARG A 437 7.97 -15.03 -20.12
C ARG A 437 6.56 -14.98 -19.53
N LYS A 438 5.79 -13.93 -19.81
CA LYS A 438 4.41 -13.74 -19.31
C LYS A 438 3.35 -14.30 -20.25
N ARG A 439 3.64 -14.35 -21.55
CA ARG A 439 2.72 -14.70 -22.63
C ARG A 439 3.33 -15.78 -23.53
N PRO A 440 3.67 -16.97 -23.01
CA PRO A 440 4.39 -17.99 -23.77
C PRO A 440 3.64 -18.45 -25.02
N LEU A 441 2.31 -18.35 -25.05
CA LEU A 441 1.48 -18.67 -26.21
C LEU A 441 1.77 -17.77 -27.42
N ILE A 442 2.21 -16.52 -27.21
CA ILE A 442 2.52 -15.62 -28.34
C ILE A 442 3.71 -16.14 -29.16
N GLN A 443 4.68 -16.80 -28.52
CA GLN A 443 5.81 -17.42 -29.21
C GLN A 443 5.36 -18.63 -30.03
N GLN A 444 4.44 -19.44 -29.49
CA GLN A 444 3.88 -20.59 -30.20
C GLN A 444 3.09 -20.13 -31.43
N LEU A 445 2.32 -19.05 -31.31
CA LEU A 445 1.61 -18.45 -32.42
C LEU A 445 2.58 -17.91 -33.48
N LEU A 446 3.62 -17.17 -33.09
CA LEU A 446 4.64 -16.68 -34.00
C LEU A 446 5.32 -17.82 -34.78
N ASN A 447 5.68 -18.91 -34.09
CA ASN A 447 6.27 -20.08 -34.72
C ASN A 447 5.31 -20.72 -35.75
N THR A 448 4.02 -20.79 -35.41
CA THR A 448 2.97 -21.32 -36.30
C THR A 448 2.80 -20.43 -37.52
N LEU A 449 2.76 -19.11 -37.35
CA LEU A 449 2.66 -18.14 -38.43
C LEU A 449 3.86 -18.21 -39.38
N ASN A 450 5.07 -18.39 -38.84
CA ASN A 450 6.28 -18.60 -39.67
C ASN A 450 6.22 -19.86 -40.53
N ILE A 451 5.54 -20.93 -40.07
CA ILE A 451 5.30 -22.14 -40.87
C ILE A 451 4.27 -21.86 -41.98
N LEU A 452 3.24 -21.06 -41.68
CA LEU A 452 2.18 -20.69 -42.63
C LEU A 452 2.60 -19.59 -43.62
N MET A 453 3.71 -18.92 -43.36
CA MET A 453 4.21 -17.78 -44.12
C MET A 453 4.21 -17.97 -45.64
N PRO A 454 4.65 -19.12 -46.23
CA PRO A 454 4.61 -19.33 -47.67
C PRO A 454 3.19 -19.31 -48.27
N LYS A 455 2.17 -19.66 -47.47
CA LYS A 455 0.76 -19.68 -47.90
C LYS A 455 0.10 -18.30 -47.82
N LEU A 456 0.65 -17.39 -47.02
CA LEU A 456 0.06 -16.07 -46.73
C LEU A 456 0.62 -14.96 -47.63
N ASN A 457 1.54 -15.27 -48.57
CA ASN A 457 2.28 -14.28 -49.37
C ASN A 457 2.99 -13.22 -48.49
N LEU A 458 3.54 -13.66 -47.37
CA LEU A 458 4.34 -12.85 -46.44
C LEU A 458 5.78 -13.35 -46.42
N ASN A 459 6.72 -12.47 -46.11
CA ASN A 459 8.16 -12.75 -46.14
C ASN A 459 8.77 -12.95 -44.74
N ARG A 460 8.12 -12.42 -43.69
CA ARG A 460 8.52 -12.58 -42.28
C ARG A 460 7.39 -12.21 -41.33
N PHE A 461 7.42 -12.79 -40.13
CA PHE A 461 6.70 -12.30 -38.96
C PHE A 461 7.67 -11.91 -37.85
N GLU A 462 7.38 -10.81 -37.15
CA GLU A 462 8.19 -10.33 -36.04
C GLU A 462 7.30 -9.94 -34.86
N LEU A 463 7.83 -10.06 -33.64
CA LEU A 463 7.20 -9.47 -32.46
C LEU A 463 7.48 -7.98 -32.47
N THR A 464 6.42 -7.18 -32.45
CA THR A 464 6.53 -5.73 -32.52
C THR A 464 5.72 -5.06 -31.42
N GLN A 465 6.09 -3.81 -31.17
CA GLN A 465 5.35 -2.91 -30.33
C GLN A 465 4.92 -1.73 -31.21
N GLU A 466 3.72 -1.83 -31.78
CA GLU A 466 3.24 -0.85 -32.76
C GLU A 466 2.88 0.49 -32.13
N ILE A 467 2.40 0.50 -30.88
CA ILE A 467 2.16 1.73 -30.13
C ILE A 467 3.37 2.00 -29.22
N PRO A 468 4.16 3.06 -29.48
CA PRO A 468 5.29 3.42 -28.64
C PRO A 468 4.86 3.58 -27.18
N HIS A 469 5.72 3.13 -26.26
CA HIS A 469 5.53 3.17 -24.81
C HIS A 469 4.35 2.34 -24.25
N LEU A 470 3.51 1.74 -25.07
CA LEU A 470 2.52 0.75 -24.62
C LEU A 470 3.12 -0.66 -24.62
N ASN A 471 3.44 -1.17 -23.42
CA ASN A 471 4.14 -2.44 -23.23
C ASN A 471 3.25 -3.68 -23.46
N ILE A 472 2.76 -3.84 -24.68
CA ILE A 472 1.97 -4.98 -25.14
C ILE A 472 2.49 -5.37 -26.53
N VAL A 473 3.13 -6.54 -26.63
CA VAL A 473 3.60 -7.08 -27.92
C VAL A 473 2.44 -7.62 -28.76
N GLY A 474 2.49 -7.32 -30.05
CA GLY A 474 1.72 -7.99 -31.09
C GLY A 474 2.66 -8.75 -32.03
N ILE A 475 2.10 -9.28 -33.12
CA ILE A 475 2.85 -9.91 -34.21
C ILE A 475 2.58 -9.12 -35.50
N THR A 476 3.64 -8.68 -36.16
CA THR A 476 3.54 -7.98 -37.46
C THR A 476 4.05 -8.87 -38.57
N GLY A 477 3.22 -9.05 -39.59
CA GLY A 477 3.58 -9.72 -40.84
C GLY A 477 4.01 -8.71 -41.89
N TYR A 478 5.07 -9.02 -42.62
CA TYR A 478 5.62 -8.14 -43.65
C TYR A 478 5.58 -8.76 -45.04
N ARG A 479 5.32 -7.93 -46.05
CA ARG A 479 5.53 -8.20 -47.48
C ARG A 479 6.82 -7.48 -47.93
N ASN A 480 7.49 -8.01 -48.95
CA ASN A 480 8.60 -7.32 -49.64
C ASN A 480 9.69 -6.75 -48.70
N LYS A 481 10.10 -7.53 -47.69
CA LYS A 481 11.12 -7.22 -46.66
C LYS A 481 10.83 -6.05 -45.70
N SER A 482 10.03 -5.05 -46.07
CA SER A 482 9.79 -3.86 -45.22
C SER A 482 8.35 -3.36 -45.19
N GLU A 483 7.48 -3.80 -46.09
CA GLU A 483 6.09 -3.36 -46.15
C GLU A 483 5.29 -4.11 -45.08
N LYS A 484 4.71 -3.42 -44.11
CA LYS A 484 3.84 -4.04 -43.11
C LYS A 484 2.52 -4.41 -43.78
N ALA A 485 2.14 -5.67 -43.66
CA ALA A 485 1.00 -6.21 -44.39
C ALA A 485 -0.16 -6.63 -43.47
N VAL A 486 0.13 -7.03 -42.23
CA VAL A 486 -0.88 -7.41 -41.24
C VAL A 486 -0.37 -7.19 -39.82
N TYR A 487 -1.29 -6.77 -38.95
CA TYR A 487 -1.11 -6.73 -37.50
C TYR A 487 -1.98 -7.76 -36.82
N ILE A 488 -1.35 -8.59 -36.00
CA ILE A 488 -2.03 -9.64 -35.26
C ILE A 488 -1.85 -9.33 -33.78
N GLU A 489 -2.96 -9.01 -33.14
CA GLU A 489 -3.04 -8.84 -31.70
C GLU A 489 -3.60 -10.09 -31.04
N VAL A 490 -3.03 -10.46 -29.89
CA VAL A 490 -3.40 -11.70 -29.20
C VAL A 490 -4.14 -11.36 -27.92
N LEU A 491 -5.37 -11.87 -27.81
CA LEU A 491 -6.18 -11.86 -26.61
C LEU A 491 -5.96 -13.17 -25.85
N ASP A 492 -5.07 -13.12 -24.86
CA ASP A 492 -4.77 -14.24 -23.97
C ASP A 492 -5.10 -13.86 -22.52
N ASP A 493 -4.80 -14.74 -21.55
CA ASP A 493 -5.10 -14.51 -20.13
C ASP A 493 -4.40 -13.27 -19.53
N TYR A 494 -3.49 -12.62 -20.26
CA TYR A 494 -2.86 -11.35 -19.87
C TYR A 494 -3.57 -10.12 -20.45
N THR A 495 -4.26 -10.27 -21.58
CA THR A 495 -4.86 -9.17 -22.33
C THR A 495 -6.38 -9.25 -22.47
N ARG A 496 -7.03 -10.30 -21.96
CA ARG A 496 -8.49 -10.48 -22.00
C ARG A 496 -9.14 -10.65 -20.62
N ILE A 497 -10.44 -10.37 -20.57
CA ILE A 497 -11.31 -10.67 -19.43
C ILE A 497 -11.63 -12.17 -19.41
N LYS A 498 -11.48 -12.84 -18.26
CA LYS A 498 -11.42 -14.30 -18.20
C LYS A 498 -12.75 -15.02 -18.15
N ASN A 499 -13.76 -14.42 -17.53
CA ASN A 499 -15.01 -15.08 -17.18
C ASN A 499 -16.20 -14.60 -18.03
N VAL A 500 -15.91 -14.10 -19.23
CA VAL A 500 -16.90 -13.70 -20.22
C VAL A 500 -16.72 -14.55 -21.47
N GLU A 501 -17.81 -14.86 -22.17
CA GLU A 501 -17.77 -15.71 -23.37
C GLU A 501 -17.14 -14.98 -24.57
N GLU A 502 -17.30 -13.66 -24.64
CA GLU A 502 -16.74 -12.83 -25.71
C GLU A 502 -15.26 -12.51 -25.45
N ASP A 503 -14.47 -12.37 -26.52
CA ASP A 503 -13.06 -11.97 -26.44
C ASP A 503 -12.94 -10.47 -26.12
N VAL A 504 -13.20 -10.12 -24.86
CA VAL A 504 -13.17 -8.73 -24.39
C VAL A 504 -11.76 -8.36 -23.94
N PRO A 505 -11.11 -7.34 -24.54
CA PRO A 505 -9.79 -6.89 -24.11
C PRO A 505 -9.83 -6.16 -22.76
N VAL A 506 -8.76 -6.32 -21.97
CA VAL A 506 -8.54 -5.50 -20.77
C VAL A 506 -8.24 -4.04 -21.16
N GLY A 507 -8.46 -3.10 -20.25
CA GLY A 507 -8.33 -1.66 -20.50
C GLY A 507 -7.14 -1.18 -21.35
N LEU A 508 -5.92 -1.58 -21.01
CA LEU A 508 -4.73 -1.17 -21.78
C LEU A 508 -4.70 -1.79 -23.19
N MET A 509 -5.20 -3.02 -23.33
CA MET A 509 -5.33 -3.68 -24.62
C MET A 509 -6.43 -3.00 -25.46
N ALA A 510 -7.56 -2.65 -24.85
CA ALA A 510 -8.61 -1.88 -25.50
C ALA A 510 -8.11 -0.52 -25.99
N LEU A 511 -7.30 0.17 -25.17
CA LEU A 511 -6.65 1.41 -25.60
C LEU A 511 -5.71 1.18 -26.79
N LYS A 512 -4.91 0.11 -26.77
CA LYS A 512 -4.03 -0.26 -27.89
C LYS A 512 -4.82 -0.38 -29.19
N LEU A 513 -5.88 -1.19 -29.17
CA LEU A 513 -6.72 -1.44 -30.35
C LEU A 513 -7.30 -0.13 -30.89
N ARG A 514 -7.84 0.74 -30.03
CA ARG A 514 -8.37 2.05 -30.46
C ARG A 514 -7.32 3.00 -31.02
N LEU A 515 -6.06 2.90 -30.59
CA LEU A 515 -4.97 3.73 -31.13
C LEU A 515 -4.51 3.19 -32.49
N LEU A 516 -4.45 1.86 -32.63
CA LEU A 516 -4.16 1.20 -33.90
C LEU A 516 -5.26 1.46 -34.93
N ASP A 517 -6.54 1.47 -34.54
CA ASP A 517 -7.66 1.76 -35.46
C ASP A 517 -7.58 3.15 -36.09
N ARG A 518 -6.87 4.07 -35.42
CA ARG A 518 -6.63 5.43 -35.88
C ARG A 518 -5.32 5.59 -36.63
N SER A 519 -4.49 4.55 -36.63
CA SER A 519 -3.27 4.48 -37.42
C SER A 519 -3.67 3.94 -38.80
N GLU A 520 -3.22 4.56 -39.90
CA GLU A 520 -3.71 4.31 -41.27
C GLU A 520 -3.43 2.88 -41.83
N GLU A 521 -3.01 1.94 -41.00
CA GLU A 521 -2.56 0.61 -41.38
C GLU A 521 -3.55 -0.44 -40.80
N GLY A 522 -4.45 -0.93 -41.67
CA GLY A 522 -5.68 -1.64 -41.29
C GLY A 522 -5.53 -3.00 -40.59
N PHE A 523 -6.58 -3.36 -39.83
CA PHE A 523 -6.75 -4.65 -39.15
C PHE A 523 -7.33 -5.73 -40.08
N LEU A 524 -6.93 -6.97 -39.85
CA LEU A 524 -7.78 -8.14 -40.10
C LEU A 524 -8.15 -8.70 -38.72
N THR A 525 -9.42 -8.53 -38.32
CA THR A 525 -10.01 -9.17 -37.13
C THR A 525 -10.19 -10.66 -37.33
#